data_AF-A0AAV4BBS6-F1
#
_entry.id   AF-A0AAV4BBS6-F1
#
_cell.length_a   1.000
_cell.length_b   1.000
_cell.length_c   1.000
_cell.angle_alpha   90.00
_cell.angle_beta   90.00
_cell.angle_gamma   90.00
#
_symmetry.space_group_name_H-M   'P 1'
#
loop_
_entity.id
_entity.type
_entity.pdbx_description
1 polymer ?
#
loop_
_entity_poly.entity_id
_entity_poly.type
_entity_poly.pdbx_seq_one_letter_code
_entity_poly.pdbx_strand_id
1 'polypeptide(L)'
;MARTKQRARKSTGGKAPRKQLATKATRRKSAPRGLRGKLTDRYRSGTVALRETRRYQKSTELLIRKLPFQHLVFKTDLFFPELGHDGLARGQRSLPSRSV
;
A
#
# COMPACT_ATOMS: atom_id res chain seq x y z
N MET A 1 -53.61 2.42 28.09
CA MET A 1 -52.27 2.57 28.71
C MET A 1 -51.54 1.23 28.63
N ALA A 2 -50.40 1.16 27.94
CA ALA A 2 -49.69 -0.10 27.70
C ALA A 2 -48.67 -0.39 28.81
N ARG A 3 -48.78 -1.57 29.44
CA ARG A 3 -47.90 -2.00 30.55
C ARG A 3 -46.53 -2.40 30.01
N THR A 4 -45.52 -1.56 30.21
CA THR A 4 -44.11 -1.92 29.97
C THR A 4 -43.58 -2.74 31.13
N LYS A 5 -43.57 -4.08 31.02
CA LYS A 5 -42.88 -4.92 32.02
C LYS A 5 -41.38 -4.96 31.68
N GLN A 6 -40.58 -4.27 32.49
CA GLN A 6 -39.13 -4.42 32.55
C GLN A 6 -38.78 -5.91 32.69
N ARG A 7 -38.16 -6.49 31.67
CA ARG A 7 -37.52 -7.81 31.80
C ARG A 7 -36.10 -7.60 32.31
N ALA A 8 -35.76 -8.26 33.40
CA ALA A 8 -34.41 -8.27 33.93
C ALA A 8 -33.43 -8.75 32.86
N ARG A 9 -32.44 -7.92 32.53
CA ARG A 9 -31.25 -8.36 31.81
C ARG A 9 -30.42 -9.18 32.79
N LYS A 10 -30.07 -10.41 32.43
CA LYS A 10 -29.16 -11.24 33.23
C LYS A 10 -27.87 -10.45 33.44
N SER A 11 -27.49 -10.29 34.70
CA SER A 11 -26.22 -9.72 35.10
C SER A 11 -25.09 -10.59 34.55
N THR A 12 -24.01 -9.94 34.14
CA THR A 12 -22.77 -10.53 33.70
C THR A 12 -22.28 -11.55 34.70
N GLY A 13 -22.39 -12.84 34.38
CA GLY A 13 -21.68 -13.90 35.09
C GLY A 13 -20.18 -13.68 34.92
N GLY A 14 -19.57 -13.02 35.91
CA GLY A 14 -18.14 -12.75 35.97
C GLY A 14 -17.38 -14.06 35.90
N LYS A 15 -16.54 -14.21 34.88
CA LYS A 15 -15.61 -15.33 34.75
C LYS A 15 -14.48 -15.10 35.76
N ALA A 16 -14.36 -15.97 36.76
CA ALA A 16 -13.25 -15.94 37.72
C ALA A 16 -11.89 -16.04 37.00
N PRO A 17 -10.82 -15.38 37.48
CA PRO A 17 -9.53 -15.35 36.80
C PRO A 17 -8.83 -16.70 36.99
N ARG A 18 -8.81 -17.53 35.95
CA ARG A 18 -7.98 -18.75 35.94
C ARG A 18 -6.58 -18.38 35.42
N LYS A 19 -5.56 -18.59 36.27
CA LYS A 19 -4.14 -18.42 35.95
C LYS A 19 -3.72 -19.26 34.73
N GLN A 20 -2.67 -18.73 34.10
CA GLN A 20 -2.18 -18.88 32.73
C GLN A 20 -1.86 -20.31 32.26
N LEU A 21 -2.29 -20.62 31.03
CA LEU A 21 -1.65 -21.59 30.16
C LEU A 21 -1.63 -21.01 28.74
N ALA A 22 -0.41 -20.78 28.24
CA ALA A 22 -0.02 -20.48 26.85
C ALA A 22 -1.02 -19.73 25.97
N THR A 23 -0.76 -18.44 25.70
CA THR A 23 -1.39 -17.70 24.60
C THR A 23 -0.93 -18.24 23.26
N LYS A 24 -1.48 -19.39 22.86
CA LYS A 24 -1.51 -19.80 21.46
C LYS A 24 -2.40 -18.79 20.75
N ALA A 25 -1.79 -17.88 19.98
CA ALA A 25 -2.50 -16.93 19.15
C ALA A 25 -3.32 -17.66 18.10
N THR A 26 -4.49 -18.16 18.49
CA THR A 26 -5.55 -18.52 17.56
C THR A 26 -6.16 -17.22 17.08
N ARG A 27 -5.45 -16.55 16.16
CA ARG A 27 -5.98 -15.46 15.37
C ARG A 27 -7.16 -16.01 14.58
N ARG A 28 -8.36 -15.98 15.14
CA ARG A 28 -9.58 -16.27 14.39
C ARG A 28 -9.89 -15.10 13.46
N LYS A 29 -9.76 -15.35 12.16
CA LYS A 29 -10.59 -14.83 11.04
C LYS A 29 -10.07 -15.56 9.80
N SER A 30 -10.81 -16.43 9.11
CA SER A 30 -12.23 -16.49 8.81
C SER A 30 -12.76 -17.93 8.86
N ALA A 31 -14.01 -18.12 9.29
CA ALA A 31 -14.73 -19.38 9.12
C ALA A 31 -14.97 -19.67 7.61
N PRO A 32 -15.04 -20.93 7.17
CA PRO A 32 -15.62 -21.23 5.87
C PRO A 32 -17.14 -21.07 6.01
N ARG A 33 -17.65 -19.87 5.73
CA ARG A 33 -19.11 -19.65 5.63
C ARG A 33 -19.51 -19.94 4.20
N GLY A 34 -20.44 -20.89 4.05
CA GLY A 34 -20.84 -21.50 2.79
C GLY A 34 -21.00 -20.51 1.64
N LEU A 35 -20.54 -20.92 0.46
CA LEU A 35 -20.68 -20.32 -0.88
C LEU A 35 -20.44 -18.80 -1.05
N ARG A 36 -20.15 -18.05 0.01
CA ARG A 36 -19.80 -16.63 -0.04
C ARG A 36 -19.00 -16.28 1.22
N GLY A 37 -17.71 -16.61 1.16
CA GLY A 37 -16.72 -16.07 2.08
C GLY A 37 -16.81 -14.54 2.14
N LYS A 38 -16.44 -13.95 3.28
CA LYS A 38 -16.38 -12.49 3.43
C LYS A 38 -15.62 -11.94 2.22
N LEU A 39 -16.31 -11.16 1.38
CA LEU A 39 -15.70 -10.55 0.20
C LEU A 39 -14.44 -9.84 0.68
N THR A 40 -13.31 -10.18 0.07
CA THR A 40 -12.09 -9.42 0.27
C THR A 40 -12.40 -8.01 -0.20
N ASP A 41 -12.25 -7.04 0.69
CA ASP A 41 -12.53 -5.65 0.34
C ASP A 41 -11.49 -5.22 -0.69
N ARG A 42 -11.95 -5.03 -1.92
CA ARG A 42 -11.11 -4.62 -3.04
C ARG A 42 -11.16 -3.10 -3.09
N TYR A 43 -9.97 -2.49 -3.13
CA TYR A 43 -9.85 -1.07 -3.35
C TYR A 43 -10.60 -0.63 -4.61
N ARG A 44 -11.23 0.54 -4.54
CA ARG A 44 -11.85 1.16 -5.72
C ARG A 44 -10.75 1.52 -6.72
N SER A 45 -11.11 1.57 -8.00
CA SER A 45 -10.23 2.11 -9.03
C SER A 45 -9.76 3.51 -8.63
N GLY A 46 -8.50 3.84 -8.94
CA GLY A 46 -7.88 5.09 -8.54
C GLY A 46 -7.37 5.15 -7.09
N THR A 47 -7.91 4.38 -6.14
CA THR A 47 -7.42 4.41 -4.74
C THR A 47 -5.96 3.98 -4.62
N VAL A 48 -5.57 2.91 -5.32
CA VAL A 48 -4.19 2.41 -5.31
C VAL A 48 -3.26 3.39 -6.05
N ALA A 49 -3.71 3.93 -7.19
CA ALA A 49 -2.94 4.90 -7.97
C ALA A 49 -2.62 6.16 -7.15
N LEU A 50 -3.61 6.75 -6.47
CA LEU A 50 -3.39 7.93 -5.63
C LEU A 50 -2.43 7.65 -4.46
N ARG A 51 -2.49 6.44 -3.89
CA ARG A 51 -1.55 6.02 -2.83
C ARG A 51 -0.12 5.91 -3.36
N GLU A 52 0.05 5.36 -4.55
CA GLU A 52 1.35 5.22 -5.21
C GLU A 52 1.93 6.58 -5.62
N THR A 53 1.13 7.47 -6.22
CA THR A 53 1.55 8.85 -6.55
C THR A 53 2.07 9.58 -5.31
N ARG A 54 1.31 9.54 -4.20
CA ARG A 54 1.74 10.17 -2.94
C ARG A 54 3.01 9.55 -2.37
N ARG A 55 3.18 8.23 -2.49
CA ARG A 55 4.40 7.54 -2.03
C ARG A 55 5.62 8.00 -2.84
N TYR A 56 5.55 7.98 -4.17
CA TYR A 56 6.69 8.30 -5.03
C TYR A 56 7.00 9.79 -5.14
N GLN A 57 6.05 10.67 -4.85
CA GLN A 57 6.33 12.10 -4.71
C GLN A 57 7.00 12.45 -3.37
N LYS A 58 6.83 11.59 -2.35
CA LYS A 58 7.43 11.77 -1.02
C LYS A 58 8.84 11.20 -0.92
N SER A 59 9.12 10.10 -1.59
CA SER A 59 10.47 9.49 -1.63
C SER A 59 11.14 9.73 -2.98
N THR A 60 12.45 9.52 -3.04
CA THR A 60 13.25 9.59 -4.27
C THR A 60 13.86 8.24 -4.63
N GLU A 61 13.20 7.14 -4.24
CA GLU A 61 13.62 5.78 -4.57
C GLU A 61 13.48 5.54 -6.08
N LEU A 62 14.41 4.79 -6.66
CA LEU A 62 14.36 4.45 -8.08
C LEU A 62 13.15 3.54 -8.37
N LEU A 63 12.38 3.91 -9.39
CA LEU A 63 11.22 3.11 -9.84
C LEU A 63 11.64 1.86 -10.63
N ILE A 64 12.86 1.87 -11.18
CA ILE A 64 13.45 0.78 -11.95
C ILE A 64 14.64 0.23 -11.15
N ARG A 65 14.82 -1.09 -11.16
CA ARG A 65 15.92 -1.76 -10.47
C ARG A 65 17.26 -1.36 -11.11
N LYS A 66 18.28 -1.10 -10.27
CA LYS A 66 19.61 -0.65 -10.71
C LYS A 66 20.30 -1.62 -11.67
N LEU A 67 20.46 -2.90 -11.29
CA LEU A 67 21.22 -3.88 -12.06
C LEU A 67 20.69 -4.13 -13.48
N PRO A 68 19.39 -4.41 -13.71
CA PRO A 68 18.91 -4.60 -15.09
C PRO A 68 18.98 -3.33 -15.92
N PHE A 69 18.82 -2.14 -15.32
CA PHE A 69 18.98 -0.87 -16.01
C PHE A 69 20.44 -0.62 -16.41
N GLN A 70 21.39 -0.93 -15.52
CA GLN A 70 22.81 -0.85 -15.79
C GLN A 70 23.24 -1.79 -16.94
N HIS A 71 22.75 -3.04 -16.94
CA HIS A 71 22.99 -3.96 -18.06
C HIS A 71 22.43 -3.44 -19.38
N LEU A 72 21.26 -2.78 -19.35
CA LEU A 72 20.69 -2.16 -20.54
C LEU A 72 21.58 -1.03 -21.07
N VAL A 73 22.05 -0.14 -20.20
CA VAL A 73 22.96 0.97 -20.57
C VAL A 73 24.24 0.43 -21.20
N PHE A 74 24.90 -0.56 -20.56
CA PHE A 74 26.08 -1.17 -21.15
C PHE A 74 25.82 -1.82 -22.52
N LYS A 75 24.68 -2.48 -22.68
CA LYS A 75 24.31 -3.08 -23.96
C LYS A 75 24.10 -2.04 -25.05
N THR A 76 23.49 -0.89 -24.73
CA THR A 76 23.27 0.19 -25.70
C THR A 76 24.56 0.93 -26.04
N ASP A 77 25.45 1.12 -25.08
CA ASP A 77 26.73 1.81 -25.28
C ASP A 77 27.66 1.01 -26.21
N LEU A 78 27.65 -0.32 -26.11
CA LEU A 78 28.36 -1.20 -27.03
C LEU A 78 27.79 -1.18 -28.46
N PHE A 79 26.53 -0.80 -28.62
CA PHE A 79 25.84 -0.79 -29.92
C PHE A 79 25.86 0.59 -30.59
N PHE A 80 26.04 1.68 -29.82
CA PHE A 80 26.14 3.06 -30.31
C PHE A 80 27.33 3.82 -29.69
N PRO A 81 28.57 3.47 -30.05
CA PRO A 81 29.78 4.05 -29.44
C PRO A 81 29.99 5.55 -29.70
N GLU A 82 29.33 6.14 -30.70
CA GLU A 82 29.46 7.56 -31.10
C GLU A 82 28.63 8.53 -30.23
N LEU A 83 27.68 8.03 -29.43
CA LEU A 83 26.86 8.84 -28.53
C LEU A 83 27.43 8.79 -27.11
N GLY A 84 28.68 9.26 -26.95
CA GLY A 84 29.35 9.34 -25.65
C GLY A 84 28.54 10.11 -24.61
N HIS A 85 28.56 9.62 -23.37
CA HIS A 85 27.90 10.23 -22.20
C HIS A 85 28.63 11.49 -21.70
N ASP A 86 29.07 12.37 -22.60
CA ASP A 86 29.66 13.67 -22.25
C ASP A 86 28.55 14.67 -21.90
N GLY A 87 27.87 14.37 -20.79
CA GLY A 87 26.74 15.14 -20.28
C GLY A 87 27.15 16.33 -19.42
N LEU A 88 27.86 17.33 -19.97
CA LEU A 88 28.13 18.60 -19.25
C LEU A 88 28.22 19.85 -20.14
N ALA A 89 27.60 19.85 -21.33
CA ALA A 89 27.45 21.08 -22.10
C ALA A 89 26.15 21.07 -22.91
N ARG A 90 25.10 21.74 -22.43
CA ARG A 90 24.12 22.46 -23.27
C ARG A 90 23.14 23.27 -22.42
N GLY A 91 23.48 24.55 -22.29
CA GLY A 91 22.55 25.67 -22.44
C GLY A 91 21.41 25.78 -21.44
N GLN A 92 21.56 26.72 -20.51
CA GLN A 92 20.48 27.41 -19.81
C GLN A 92 19.40 27.83 -20.82
N ARG A 93 18.31 27.07 -20.93
CA ARG A 93 17.11 27.52 -21.66
C ARG A 93 16.24 28.29 -20.69
N SER A 94 16.25 29.61 -20.82
CA SER A 94 15.33 30.52 -20.13
C SER A 94 13.88 30.14 -20.47
N LEU A 95 13.06 29.86 -19.46
CA LEU A 95 11.63 29.64 -19.61
C LEU A 95 10.91 30.99 -19.69
N PRO A 96 9.99 31.22 -20.65
CA PRO A 96 9.17 32.41 -20.65
C PRO A 96 8.10 32.33 -19.55
N SER A 97 8.04 33.37 -18.71
CA SER A 97 7.00 33.57 -17.71
C SER A 97 5.65 33.74 -18.39
N ARG A 98 4.76 32.76 -18.22
CA ARG A 98 3.37 32.87 -18.67
C ARG A 98 2.50 33.28 -17.49
N SER A 99 2.21 34.58 -17.43
CA SER A 99 1.21 35.18 -16.57
C SER A 99 -0.20 34.86 -17.06
N VAL A 100 -1.08 34.47 -16.15
CA VAL A 100 -2.54 34.66 -16.24
C VAL A 100 -3.02 35.10 -14.87
#